data_AF-A0A922FQZ6-F1
#
_entry.id   AF-A0A922FQZ6-F1
#
_cell.length_a   1.000
_cell.length_b   1.000
_cell.length_c   1.000
_cell.angle_alpha   90.00
_cell.angle_beta   90.00
_cell.angle_gamma   90.00
#
_symmetry.space_group_name_H-M   'P 1'
#
loop_
_entity.id
_entity.type
_entity.pdbx_description
1 polymer ?
#
loop_
_entity_poly.entity_id
_entity_poly.type
_entity_poly.pdbx_seq_one_letter_code
_entity_poly.pdbx_strand_id
1 'polypeptide(L)'
;MCREAPKAVIELENYGLPFSRTEDGRIYQRAFGGQSLNFGKGSCQGVIALNMEDGTLHRFCAGSTILATGGYGRAYFSATSAHTCTGDGNAMVARAGLPLEDLEFVQFHPTGIYGAGCLITEGGILRNSEGERFMERYAPTAKDLASRDVVSGSMTMEIQEGRGVGPLKDHIYLHLNHLPPEVLKERLPGISETAAIFAGVDVTKEPIPVLPTVHYNMGGIPTN
;
A
#
# COMPACT_ATOMS: atom_id res chain seq x y z
N MET A 1 -5.47 -7.39 -17.85
CA MET A 1 -6.00 -6.40 -16.88
C MET A 1 -6.56 -5.15 -17.56
N CYS A 2 -5.75 -4.17 -17.98
CA CYS A 2 -6.18 -2.79 -18.29
C CYS A 2 -7.38 -2.64 -19.25
N ARG A 3 -7.50 -3.50 -20.27
CA ARG A 3 -8.63 -3.49 -21.24
C ARG A 3 -10.00 -3.78 -20.61
N GLU A 4 -10.04 -4.59 -19.55
CA GLU A 4 -11.29 -5.00 -18.90
C GLU A 4 -11.64 -4.13 -17.67
N ALA A 5 -10.67 -3.41 -17.11
CA ALA A 5 -10.84 -2.60 -15.91
C ALA A 5 -12.03 -1.61 -15.96
N PRO A 6 -12.31 -0.91 -17.08
CA PRO A 6 -13.48 -0.03 -17.16
C PRO A 6 -14.82 -0.76 -16.93
N LYS A 7 -14.94 -2.02 -17.40
CA LYS A 7 -16.15 -2.83 -17.22
C LYS A 7 -16.32 -3.23 -15.75
N ALA A 8 -15.26 -3.73 -15.13
CA ALA A 8 -15.28 -4.18 -13.74
C ALA A 8 -15.57 -3.03 -12.75
N VAL A 9 -15.07 -1.82 -13.03
CA VAL A 9 -15.39 -0.63 -12.22
C VAL A 9 -16.88 -0.23 -12.35
N ILE A 10 -17.45 -0.31 -13.56
CA ILE A 10 -18.88 -0.06 -13.80
C ILE A 10 -19.75 -1.17 -13.19
N GLU A 11 -19.30 -2.43 -13.20
CA GLU A 11 -19.99 -3.54 -12.52
C GLU A 11 -20.10 -3.31 -11.01
N LEU A 12 -19.01 -2.88 -10.36
CA LEU A 12 -19.04 -2.48 -8.95
C LEU A 12 -19.96 -1.29 -8.67
N GLU A 13 -20.05 -0.31 -9.59
CA GLU A 13 -21.01 0.79 -9.46
C GLU A 13 -22.46 0.28 -9.53
N ASN A 14 -22.77 -0.62 -10.47
CA ASN A 14 -24.10 -1.23 -10.60
C ASN A 14 -24.48 -2.12 -9.40
N TYR A 15 -23.49 -2.67 -8.69
CA TYR A 15 -23.69 -3.35 -7.40
C TYR A 15 -23.85 -2.36 -6.21
N GLY A 16 -23.81 -1.05 -6.47
CA GLY A 16 -24.04 0.00 -5.48
C GLY A 16 -22.79 0.48 -4.74
N LEU A 17 -21.58 0.23 -5.23
CA LEU A 17 -20.36 0.72 -4.58
C LEU A 17 -20.35 2.28 -4.58
N PRO A 18 -20.26 2.94 -3.41
CA PRO A 18 -20.42 4.38 -3.29
C PRO A 18 -19.14 5.14 -3.69
N PHE A 19 -18.76 5.06 -4.96
CA PHE A 19 -17.68 5.85 -5.53
C PHE A 19 -17.95 7.36 -5.35
N SER A 20 -16.92 8.11 -4.94
CA SER A 20 -16.91 9.57 -4.98
C SER A 20 -17.23 10.08 -6.39
N ARG A 21 -17.93 11.21 -6.50
CA ARG A 21 -18.43 11.72 -7.78
C ARG A 21 -17.74 13.00 -8.26
N THR A 22 -17.77 13.20 -9.57
CA THR A 22 -17.54 14.49 -10.24
C THR A 22 -18.84 15.31 -10.24
N GLU A 23 -18.75 16.59 -10.63
CA GLU A 23 -19.91 17.50 -10.73
C GLU A 23 -20.97 17.02 -11.72
N ASP A 24 -20.56 16.29 -12.77
CA ASP A 24 -21.46 15.65 -13.75
C ASP A 24 -21.92 14.23 -13.34
N GLY A 25 -21.74 13.85 -12.06
CA GLY A 25 -22.25 12.62 -11.47
C GLY A 25 -21.48 11.33 -11.80
N ARG A 26 -20.39 11.42 -12.57
CA ARG A 26 -19.54 10.27 -12.94
C ARG A 26 -18.62 9.85 -11.78
N ILE A 27 -18.04 8.66 -11.89
CA ILE A 27 -17.03 8.15 -10.94
C ILE A 27 -15.79 9.05 -11.00
N TYR A 28 -15.38 9.61 -9.86
CA TYR A 28 -14.15 10.37 -9.71
C TYR A 28 -12.92 9.46 -9.82
N GLN A 29 -11.90 9.91 -10.55
CA GLN A 29 -10.66 9.16 -10.82
C GLN A 29 -9.42 9.96 -10.38
N ARG A 30 -8.37 9.24 -9.94
CA ARG A 30 -7.02 9.78 -9.66
C ARG A 30 -5.95 8.90 -10.31
N ALA A 31 -4.76 9.43 -10.55
CA ALA A 31 -3.69 8.75 -11.27
C ALA A 31 -3.09 7.55 -10.50
N PHE A 32 -2.70 6.48 -11.22
CA PHE A 32 -2.01 5.29 -10.69
C PHE A 32 -1.36 4.43 -11.82
N GLY A 33 -0.50 3.44 -11.49
CA GLY A 33 0.34 2.66 -12.46
C GLY A 33 0.22 1.11 -12.42
N GLY A 34 0.85 0.42 -13.40
CA GLY A 34 0.80 -1.06 -13.66
C GLY A 34 2.03 -1.88 -13.15
N GLN A 35 2.35 -3.12 -13.59
CA GLN A 35 1.84 -3.94 -14.73
C GLN A 35 1.75 -5.50 -14.46
N SER A 36 2.33 -6.41 -15.28
CA SER A 36 1.96 -7.87 -15.42
C SER A 36 2.89 -8.66 -16.41
N LEU A 37 3.04 -10.00 -16.57
CA LEU A 37 2.44 -11.30 -16.05
C LEU A 37 3.18 -12.57 -16.68
N ASN A 38 2.74 -13.82 -16.38
CA ASN A 38 2.74 -15.10 -17.20
C ASN A 38 3.54 -16.41 -16.83
N PHE A 39 2.94 -17.38 -16.08
CA PHE A 39 3.54 -18.71 -15.72
C PHE A 39 2.57 -19.92 -15.54
N GLY A 40 3.12 -21.16 -15.61
CA GLY A 40 2.67 -22.32 -14.80
C GLY A 40 2.03 -23.55 -15.50
N LYS A 41 2.32 -24.78 -15.02
CA LYS A 41 1.56 -26.02 -15.32
C LYS A 41 1.58 -27.02 -14.14
N GLY A 42 0.41 -27.62 -13.85
CA GLY A 42 0.17 -28.66 -12.85
C GLY A 42 -1.34 -28.91 -12.71
N SER A 43 -1.80 -29.75 -11.77
CA SER A 43 -3.22 -29.77 -11.38
C SER A 43 -3.39 -29.83 -9.87
N CYS A 44 -4.19 -28.92 -9.33
CA CYS A 44 -4.63 -28.92 -7.94
C CYS A 44 -6.00 -29.62 -7.85
N GLN A 45 -6.23 -30.38 -6.78
CA GLN A 45 -7.46 -31.15 -6.56
C GLN A 45 -8.28 -30.64 -5.36
N GLY A 46 -7.84 -29.57 -4.69
CA GLY A 46 -8.46 -29.06 -3.46
C GLY A 46 -7.46 -28.62 -2.40
N VAL A 47 -7.98 -28.34 -1.20
CA VAL A 47 -7.19 -27.95 -0.01
C VAL A 47 -7.60 -28.73 1.24
N ILE A 48 -6.70 -28.77 2.24
CA ILE A 48 -7.02 -29.12 3.62
C ILE A 48 -7.01 -27.85 4.47
N ALA A 49 -7.99 -27.70 5.37
CA ALA A 49 -8.12 -26.53 6.24
C ALA A 49 -8.51 -26.95 7.67
N LEU A 50 -8.22 -26.08 8.63
CA LEU A 50 -8.64 -26.18 10.02
C LEU A 50 -9.86 -25.27 10.23
N ASN A 51 -10.94 -25.79 10.82
CA ASN A 51 -12.00 -24.93 11.35
C ASN A 51 -11.52 -24.34 12.69
N MET A 52 -11.50 -23.00 12.76
CA MET A 52 -11.04 -22.27 13.94
C MET A 52 -12.08 -22.26 15.09
N GLU A 53 -13.34 -22.63 14.82
CA GLU A 53 -14.41 -22.67 15.83
C GLU A 53 -14.40 -23.96 16.66
N ASP A 54 -14.20 -25.12 16.03
CA ASP A 54 -14.31 -26.44 16.66
C ASP A 54 -13.01 -27.29 16.59
N GLY A 55 -11.96 -26.80 15.91
CA GLY A 55 -10.69 -27.51 15.74
C GLY A 55 -10.70 -28.67 14.74
N THR A 56 -11.78 -28.88 13.98
CA THR A 56 -11.89 -29.99 13.01
C THR A 56 -11.11 -29.74 11.72
N LEU A 57 -10.62 -30.81 11.10
CA LEU A 57 -9.90 -30.77 9.82
C LEU A 57 -10.82 -31.13 8.65
N HIS A 58 -10.93 -30.22 7.69
CA HIS A 58 -11.78 -30.35 6.49
C HIS A 58 -10.94 -30.51 5.24
N ARG A 59 -11.39 -31.37 4.31
CA ARG A 59 -10.78 -31.53 2.97
C ARG A 59 -11.78 -31.09 1.91
N PHE A 60 -11.49 -29.98 1.26
CA PHE A 60 -12.31 -29.40 0.21
C PHE A 60 -11.79 -29.83 -1.16
N CYS A 61 -12.30 -30.95 -1.68
CA CYS A 61 -11.95 -31.44 -3.02
C CYS A 61 -12.71 -30.65 -4.09
N ALA A 62 -12.01 -30.15 -5.11
CA ALA A 62 -12.59 -29.37 -6.20
C ALA A 62 -11.77 -29.49 -7.49
N GLY A 63 -12.46 -29.48 -8.65
CA GLY A 63 -11.81 -29.51 -9.97
C GLY A 63 -11.07 -28.22 -10.35
N SER A 64 -11.17 -27.18 -9.53
CA SER A 64 -10.39 -25.93 -9.60
C SER A 64 -10.28 -25.35 -8.20
N THR A 65 -9.16 -24.69 -7.89
CA THR A 65 -8.89 -24.06 -6.60
C THR A 65 -8.23 -22.71 -6.85
N ILE A 66 -8.72 -21.65 -6.20
CA ILE A 66 -8.21 -20.29 -6.34
C ILE A 66 -7.56 -19.88 -5.02
N LEU A 67 -6.31 -19.42 -5.07
CA LEU A 67 -5.60 -18.87 -3.91
C LEU A 67 -5.63 -17.35 -3.98
N ALA A 68 -6.35 -16.72 -3.04
CA ALA A 68 -6.51 -15.27 -2.94
C ALA A 68 -6.12 -14.77 -1.53
N THR A 69 -5.04 -15.31 -0.97
CA THR A 69 -4.67 -15.18 0.46
C THR A 69 -3.99 -13.85 0.84
N GLY A 70 -3.84 -12.92 -0.09
CA GLY A 70 -3.06 -11.69 0.12
C GLY A 70 -1.55 -11.92 0.27
N GLY A 71 -0.84 -10.86 0.68
CA GLY A 71 0.63 -10.82 0.77
C GLY A 71 1.20 -11.28 2.13
N TYR A 72 2.50 -11.02 2.31
CA TYR A 72 3.34 -11.50 3.42
C TYR A 72 4.10 -10.36 4.13
N GLY A 73 3.57 -9.13 4.12
CA GLY A 73 4.19 -7.96 4.74
C GLY A 73 4.55 -8.13 6.23
N ARG A 74 3.90 -9.06 6.95
CA ARG A 74 4.26 -9.41 8.35
C ARG A 74 5.55 -10.23 8.50
N ALA A 75 6.27 -10.51 7.42
CA ALA A 75 7.68 -10.89 7.46
C ALA A 75 8.60 -9.76 7.97
N TYR A 76 8.12 -8.51 7.99
CA TYR A 76 8.89 -7.34 8.42
C TYR A 76 8.40 -6.79 9.78
N PHE A 77 9.34 -6.19 10.53
CA PHE A 77 9.08 -5.60 11.85
C PHE A 77 8.12 -4.40 11.77
N SER A 78 8.32 -3.50 10.81
CA SER A 78 7.41 -2.39 10.51
C SER A 78 6.80 -2.58 9.13
N ALA A 79 5.47 -2.72 9.10
CA ALA A 79 4.69 -2.86 7.87
C ALA A 79 3.28 -2.29 8.07
N THR A 80 2.75 -1.63 7.04
CA THR A 80 1.36 -1.13 6.99
C THR A 80 0.32 -2.26 6.93
N SER A 81 0.75 -3.49 6.62
CA SER A 81 -0.10 -4.65 6.42
C SER A 81 -0.77 -5.13 7.72
N ALA A 82 -1.98 -5.68 7.63
CA ALA A 82 -2.67 -6.27 8.78
C ALA A 82 -1.86 -7.42 9.42
N HIS A 83 -2.15 -7.76 10.68
CA HIS A 83 -1.48 -8.88 11.38
C HIS A 83 -1.71 -10.24 10.70
N THR A 84 -2.75 -10.36 9.87
CA THR A 84 -3.11 -11.54 9.07
C THR A 84 -2.44 -11.61 7.69
N CYS A 85 -1.58 -10.66 7.32
CA CYS A 85 -0.85 -10.67 6.05
C CYS A 85 0.44 -11.51 6.15
N THR A 86 0.27 -12.83 6.30
CA THR A 86 1.31 -13.81 6.65
C THR A 86 1.82 -14.67 5.49
N GLY A 87 1.25 -14.55 4.29
CA GLY A 87 1.75 -15.26 3.10
C GLY A 87 1.31 -16.71 2.93
N ASP A 88 0.24 -17.12 3.62
CA ASP A 88 -0.18 -18.52 3.77
C ASP A 88 -0.31 -19.27 2.43
N GLY A 89 -0.86 -18.63 1.38
CA GLY A 89 -0.97 -19.20 0.04
C GLY A 89 0.37 -19.39 -0.64
N ASN A 90 1.26 -18.39 -0.59
CA ASN A 90 2.63 -18.52 -1.10
C ASN A 90 3.34 -19.70 -0.42
N ALA A 91 3.19 -19.82 0.90
CA ALA A 91 3.76 -20.91 1.67
C ALA A 91 3.12 -22.28 1.36
N MET A 92 1.82 -22.35 0.99
CA MET A 92 1.20 -23.58 0.48
C MET A 92 1.78 -23.99 -0.87
N VAL A 93 1.97 -23.06 -1.80
CA VAL A 93 2.54 -23.31 -3.13
C VAL A 93 4.01 -23.76 -3.04
N ALA A 94 4.82 -23.10 -2.21
CA ALA A 94 6.19 -23.52 -1.94
C ALA A 94 6.26 -24.93 -1.30
N ARG A 95 5.38 -25.25 -0.34
CA ARG A 95 5.28 -26.60 0.25
C ARG A 95 4.81 -27.67 -0.74
N ALA A 96 4.11 -27.30 -1.81
CA ALA A 96 3.74 -28.18 -2.91
C ALA A 96 4.87 -28.41 -3.94
N GLY A 97 6.06 -27.82 -3.73
CA GLY A 97 7.19 -27.90 -4.67
C GLY A 97 7.01 -27.06 -5.94
N LEU A 98 6.06 -26.11 -5.93
CA LEU A 98 5.80 -25.19 -7.02
C LEU A 98 6.59 -23.87 -6.82
N PRO A 99 6.99 -23.19 -7.91
CA PRO A 99 7.75 -21.95 -7.82
C PRO A 99 6.91 -20.80 -7.26
N LEU A 100 7.61 -19.86 -6.63
CA LEU A 100 7.17 -18.50 -6.41
C LEU A 100 8.06 -17.57 -7.25
N GLU A 101 7.56 -16.38 -7.57
CA GLU A 101 8.22 -15.38 -8.43
C GLU A 101 8.46 -14.08 -7.64
N ASP A 102 9.51 -13.33 -7.98
CA ASP A 102 9.74 -11.91 -7.63
C ASP A 102 9.63 -11.55 -6.13
N LEU A 103 9.91 -12.49 -5.23
CA LEU A 103 9.76 -12.30 -3.79
C LEU A 103 10.71 -11.27 -3.18
N GLU A 104 11.82 -10.96 -3.86
CA GLU A 104 12.74 -9.88 -3.54
C GLU A 104 12.11 -8.49 -3.76
N PHE A 105 11.10 -8.38 -4.63
CA PHE A 105 10.43 -7.13 -4.97
C PHE A 105 9.34 -6.78 -3.94
N VAL A 106 9.79 -6.28 -2.80
CA VAL A 106 8.94 -5.77 -1.70
C VAL A 106 8.82 -4.25 -1.80
N GLN A 107 7.58 -3.74 -1.84
CA GLN A 107 7.30 -2.31 -1.90
C GLN A 107 7.27 -1.69 -0.52
N PHE A 108 8.10 -0.68 -0.35
CA PHE A 108 7.97 0.34 0.68
C PHE A 108 7.01 1.42 0.17
N HIS A 109 5.97 1.73 0.94
CA HIS A 109 5.14 2.90 0.72
C HIS A 109 5.83 4.11 1.37
N PRO A 110 6.01 5.24 0.68
CA PRO A 110 6.78 6.37 1.22
C PRO A 110 6.21 6.91 2.54
N THR A 111 4.88 6.98 2.64
CA THR A 111 4.14 7.64 3.72
C THR A 111 3.46 6.66 4.68
N GLY A 112 4.25 5.86 5.41
CA GLY A 112 3.79 5.23 6.65
C GLY A 112 3.99 6.18 7.84
N ILE A 113 3.03 6.26 8.77
CA ILE A 113 3.17 7.06 10.00
C ILE A 113 4.33 6.55 10.84
N TYR A 114 5.18 7.49 11.29
CA TYR A 114 6.28 7.19 12.19
C TYR A 114 5.81 6.55 13.51
N GLY A 115 6.54 5.54 13.98
CA GLY A 115 6.17 4.72 15.13
C GLY A 115 5.07 3.69 14.81
N ALA A 116 3.87 4.13 14.44
CA ALA A 116 2.71 3.25 14.30
C ALA A 116 2.66 2.41 13.01
N GLY A 117 3.34 2.86 11.94
CA GLY A 117 3.35 2.18 10.64
C GLY A 117 2.03 2.26 9.86
N CYS A 118 1.04 3.02 10.32
CA CYS A 118 -0.25 3.19 9.65
C CYS A 118 -0.11 3.91 8.29
N LEU A 119 -0.83 3.46 7.27
CA LEU A 119 -0.77 4.00 5.92
C LEU A 119 -1.41 5.40 5.81
N ILE A 120 -0.69 6.34 5.19
CA ILE A 120 -1.24 7.63 4.72
C ILE A 120 -1.19 7.66 3.19
N THR A 121 -2.31 8.01 2.53
CA THR A 121 -2.37 8.09 1.07
C THR A 121 -1.46 9.21 0.53
N GLU A 122 -0.85 8.96 -0.62
CA GLU A 122 -0.02 9.95 -1.34
C GLU A 122 -0.86 11.15 -1.79
N GLY A 123 -0.24 12.34 -1.80
CA GLY A 123 -0.90 13.62 -2.13
C GLY A 123 -0.43 14.82 -1.30
N GLY A 124 0.40 14.62 -0.28
CA GLY A 124 1.09 15.70 0.44
C GLY A 124 2.44 16.08 -0.18
N ILE A 125 3.03 17.16 0.32
CA ILE A 125 4.38 17.62 -0.06
C ILE A 125 5.39 17.14 0.99
N LEU A 126 6.43 16.42 0.59
CA LEU A 126 7.48 15.94 1.49
C LEU A 126 8.52 17.04 1.77
N ARG A 127 8.94 17.18 3.03
CA ARG A 127 10.02 18.10 3.45
C ARG A 127 10.97 17.49 4.48
N ASN A 128 12.25 17.82 4.32
CA ASN A 128 13.33 17.45 5.25
C ASN A 128 13.47 18.46 6.41
N SER A 129 14.47 18.30 7.27
CA SER A 129 14.71 19.15 8.46
C SER A 129 15.06 20.60 8.12
N GLU A 130 15.49 20.87 6.89
CA GLU A 130 15.81 22.21 6.39
C GLU A 130 14.58 22.88 5.75
N GLY A 131 13.45 22.17 5.65
CA GLY A 131 12.23 22.62 4.99
C GLY A 131 12.26 22.52 3.46
N GLU A 132 13.31 21.92 2.88
CA GLU A 132 13.45 21.70 1.44
C GLU A 132 12.40 20.70 0.95
N ARG A 133 11.75 21.00 -0.17
CA ARG A 133 10.97 20.01 -0.95
C ARG A 133 11.94 19.17 -1.80
N PHE A 134 12.72 18.32 -1.15
CA PHE A 134 13.81 17.54 -1.75
C PHE A 134 13.37 16.71 -2.98
N MET A 135 12.10 16.31 -3.08
CA MET A 135 11.59 15.61 -4.28
C MET A 135 11.67 16.44 -5.58
N GLU A 136 11.79 17.77 -5.52
CA GLU A 136 12.05 18.59 -6.72
C GLU A 136 13.50 18.44 -7.23
N ARG A 137 14.43 18.00 -6.38
CA ARG A 137 15.82 17.68 -6.71
C ARG A 137 15.97 16.23 -7.20
N TYR A 138 15.30 15.26 -6.56
CA TYR A 138 15.39 13.85 -6.97
C TYR A 138 14.52 13.49 -8.19
N ALA A 139 13.35 14.12 -8.36
CA ALA A 139 12.44 13.83 -9.47
C ALA A 139 11.83 15.13 -10.06
N PRO A 140 12.59 15.97 -10.78
CA PRO A 140 12.17 17.33 -11.15
C PRO A 140 10.79 17.44 -11.83
N THR A 141 10.42 16.45 -12.64
CA THR A 141 9.13 16.41 -13.36
C THR A 141 7.96 15.91 -12.49
N ALA A 142 8.15 14.78 -11.79
CA ALA A 142 7.06 14.09 -11.08
C ALA A 142 6.95 14.47 -9.59
N LYS A 143 8.05 14.94 -9.00
CA LYS A 143 8.16 15.41 -7.61
C LYS A 143 7.64 14.35 -6.63
N ASP A 144 6.78 14.73 -5.69
CA ASP A 144 6.15 13.84 -4.71
C ASP A 144 5.21 12.79 -5.34
N LEU A 145 4.92 12.88 -6.65
CA LEU A 145 4.16 11.91 -7.44
C LEU A 145 5.06 11.01 -8.32
N ALA A 146 6.36 10.94 -8.02
CA ALA A 146 7.26 9.93 -8.60
C ALA A 146 6.90 8.50 -8.13
N SER A 147 7.52 7.48 -8.72
CA SER A 147 7.27 6.09 -8.35
C SER A 147 7.76 5.79 -6.91
N ARG A 148 7.07 4.87 -6.23
CA ARG A 148 7.22 4.63 -4.78
C ARG A 148 8.62 4.22 -4.35
N ASP A 149 9.34 3.51 -5.21
CA ASP A 149 10.75 3.17 -5.08
C ASP A 149 11.64 4.41 -5.08
N VAL A 150 11.44 5.34 -6.03
CA VAL A 150 12.19 6.60 -6.13
C VAL A 150 11.89 7.50 -4.93
N VAL A 151 10.62 7.68 -4.56
CA VAL A 151 10.25 8.52 -3.40
C VAL A 151 10.78 7.92 -2.09
N SER A 152 10.63 6.61 -1.88
CA SER A 152 11.14 5.93 -0.68
C SER A 152 12.67 5.95 -0.58
N GLY A 153 13.37 5.73 -1.71
CA GLY A 153 14.82 5.86 -1.78
C GLY A 153 15.29 7.28 -1.47
N SER A 154 14.62 8.29 -2.01
CA SER A 154 14.90 9.71 -1.75
C SER A 154 14.72 10.07 -0.27
N MET A 155 13.61 9.67 0.35
CA MET A 155 13.39 9.85 1.80
C MET A 155 14.47 9.16 2.64
N THR A 156 14.90 7.97 2.23
CA THR A 156 15.95 7.21 2.93
C THR A 156 17.31 7.91 2.85
N MET A 157 17.67 8.47 1.68
CA MET A 157 18.90 9.26 1.51
C MET A 157 18.88 10.55 2.34
N GLU A 158 17.76 11.28 2.37
CA GLU A 158 17.61 12.47 3.23
C GLU A 158 17.84 12.16 4.72
N ILE A 159 17.31 11.03 5.21
CA ILE A 159 17.51 10.57 6.58
C ILE A 159 18.99 10.18 6.81
N GLN A 160 19.59 9.38 5.93
CA GLN A 160 20.98 8.92 6.05
C GLN A 160 22.02 10.06 5.96
N GLU A 161 21.75 11.09 5.16
CA GLU A 161 22.57 12.31 5.07
C GLU A 161 22.31 13.30 6.22
N GLY A 162 21.52 12.91 7.23
CA GLY A 162 21.31 13.68 8.46
C GLY A 162 20.30 14.82 8.35
N ARG A 163 19.47 14.85 7.28
CA ARG A 163 18.39 15.82 7.06
C ARG A 163 17.00 15.28 7.47
N GLY A 164 16.94 14.13 8.14
CA GLY A 164 15.71 13.65 8.78
C GLY A 164 15.25 14.54 9.95
N VAL A 165 13.97 14.45 10.29
CA VAL A 165 13.26 15.32 11.25
C VAL A 165 13.03 14.64 12.60
N GLY A 166 12.52 15.40 13.57
CA GLY A 166 12.28 14.93 14.94
C GLY A 166 13.58 14.77 15.78
N PRO A 167 13.46 14.35 17.05
CA PRO A 167 14.60 14.31 17.97
C PRO A 167 15.73 13.33 17.58
N LEU A 168 15.41 12.31 16.79
CA LEU A 168 16.35 11.27 16.34
C LEU A 168 16.81 11.45 14.88
N LYS A 169 16.26 12.44 14.16
CA LYS A 169 16.50 12.68 12.72
C LYS A 169 16.23 11.47 11.81
N ASP A 170 15.22 10.67 12.14
CA ASP A 170 14.98 9.33 11.57
C ASP A 170 13.72 9.20 10.70
N HIS A 171 13.03 10.31 10.44
CA HIS A 171 11.82 10.37 9.59
C HIS A 171 11.76 11.68 8.77
N ILE A 172 10.69 11.89 8.02
CA ILE A 172 10.45 13.03 7.12
C ILE A 172 9.05 13.62 7.42
N TYR A 173 8.81 14.88 7.04
CA TYR A 173 7.49 15.52 7.20
C TYR A 173 6.67 15.49 5.91
N LEU A 174 5.40 15.08 6.03
CA LEU A 174 4.38 15.17 4.99
C LEU A 174 3.46 16.37 5.25
N HIS A 175 3.54 17.39 4.41
CA HIS A 175 2.75 18.63 4.52
C HIS A 175 1.47 18.58 3.68
N LEU A 176 0.32 18.61 4.37
CA LEU A 176 -1.02 18.74 3.77
C LEU A 176 -1.57 20.17 3.80
N ASN A 177 -0.90 21.09 4.51
CA ASN A 177 -1.30 22.49 4.72
C ASN A 177 -1.37 23.40 3.46
N HIS A 178 -1.09 22.86 2.28
CA HIS A 178 -1.29 23.54 1.00
C HIS A 178 -2.68 23.27 0.40
N LEU A 179 -3.44 22.33 0.99
CA LEU A 179 -4.83 22.02 0.66
C LEU A 179 -5.77 22.77 1.62
N PRO A 180 -6.90 23.34 1.15
CA PRO A 180 -7.89 23.94 2.03
C PRO A 180 -8.45 22.93 3.07
N PRO A 181 -8.75 23.34 4.31
CA PRO A 181 -9.34 22.46 5.33
C PRO A 181 -10.61 21.74 4.89
N GLU A 182 -11.40 22.37 4.01
CA GLU A 182 -12.60 21.81 3.39
C GLU A 182 -12.25 20.59 2.51
N VAL A 183 -11.19 20.69 1.70
CA VAL A 183 -10.69 19.60 0.85
C VAL A 183 -10.13 18.47 1.69
N LEU A 184 -9.41 18.79 2.78
CA LEU A 184 -8.92 17.79 3.74
C LEU A 184 -10.08 17.01 4.38
N LYS A 185 -11.14 17.72 4.80
CA LYS A 185 -12.33 17.13 5.41
C LYS A 185 -13.18 16.31 4.43
N GLU A 186 -13.31 16.75 3.18
CA GLU A 186 -14.12 16.06 2.16
C GLU A 186 -13.38 14.86 1.54
N ARG A 187 -12.09 15.02 1.22
CA ARG A 187 -11.33 14.04 0.42
C ARG A 187 -10.35 13.19 1.23
N LEU A 188 -9.91 13.64 2.40
CA LEU A 188 -8.95 12.94 3.28
C LEU A 188 -9.42 12.76 4.75
N PRO A 189 -10.72 12.50 5.06
CA PRO A 189 -11.22 12.48 6.44
C PRO A 189 -10.53 11.40 7.30
N GLY A 190 -10.52 10.13 6.86
CA GLY A 190 -9.92 9.03 7.63
C GLY A 190 -8.41 9.16 7.84
N ILE A 191 -7.71 9.94 7.00
CA ILE A 191 -6.28 10.25 7.17
C ILE A 191 -6.09 11.35 8.21
N SER A 192 -6.97 12.33 8.24
CA SER A 192 -7.00 13.37 9.29
C SER A 192 -7.23 12.73 10.67
N GLU A 193 -8.15 11.76 10.75
CA GLU A 193 -8.40 10.95 11.94
C GLU A 193 -7.22 10.04 12.31
N THR A 194 -6.64 9.31 11.34
CA THR A 194 -5.48 8.43 11.57
C THR A 194 -4.25 9.22 12.08
N ALA A 195 -3.98 10.39 11.51
CA ALA A 195 -2.88 11.26 11.95
C ALA A 195 -3.11 11.81 13.37
N ALA A 196 -4.34 12.20 13.71
CA ALA A 196 -4.70 12.65 15.04
C ALA A 196 -4.58 11.51 16.09
N ILE A 197 -5.02 10.30 15.76
CA ILE A 197 -4.98 9.13 16.67
C ILE A 197 -3.55 8.62 16.88
N PHE A 198 -2.79 8.41 15.81
CA PHE A 198 -1.51 7.69 15.87
C PHE A 198 -0.27 8.57 15.92
N ALA A 199 -0.38 9.87 15.60
CA ALA A 199 0.72 10.83 15.69
C ALA A 199 0.39 12.09 16.52
N GLY A 200 -0.88 12.27 16.94
CA GLY A 200 -1.31 13.48 17.66
C GLY A 200 -1.42 14.74 16.79
N VAL A 201 -1.36 14.59 15.45
CA VAL A 201 -1.19 15.71 14.50
C VAL A 201 -2.53 16.24 13.99
N ASP A 202 -2.74 17.55 14.12
CA ASP A 202 -3.77 18.27 13.35
C ASP A 202 -3.24 18.61 11.97
N VAL A 203 -3.66 17.84 10.96
CA VAL A 203 -3.21 17.95 9.57
C VAL A 203 -3.52 19.29 8.89
N THR A 204 -4.36 20.14 9.50
CA THR A 204 -4.64 21.51 9.02
C THR A 204 -3.57 22.53 9.46
N LYS A 205 -2.74 22.17 10.44
CA LYS A 205 -1.73 23.05 11.08
C LYS A 205 -0.32 22.48 10.97
N GLU A 206 -0.17 21.19 11.20
CA GLU A 206 1.11 20.51 11.43
C GLU A 206 1.33 19.37 10.42
N PRO A 207 2.59 19.09 10.03
CA PRO A 207 2.90 17.99 9.13
C PRO A 207 2.82 16.63 9.82
N ILE A 208 2.48 15.60 9.05
CA ILE A 208 2.49 14.22 9.55
C ILE A 208 3.92 13.68 9.52
N PRO A 209 4.46 13.11 10.62
CA PRO A 209 5.76 12.45 10.61
C PRO A 209 5.66 11.09 9.89
N VAL A 210 6.47 10.87 8.86
CA VAL A 210 6.38 9.72 7.96
C VAL A 210 7.74 9.10 7.63
N LEU A 211 7.76 7.79 7.38
CA LEU A 211 8.91 7.07 6.83
C LEU A 211 8.50 5.96 5.85
N PRO A 212 9.40 5.57 4.92
CA PRO A 212 9.19 4.43 4.04
C PRO A 212 8.92 3.14 4.84
N THR A 213 7.74 2.57 4.64
CA THR A 213 7.24 1.43 5.44
C THR A 213 6.77 0.30 4.52
N VAL A 214 7.08 -0.96 4.85
CA VAL A 214 6.68 -2.11 4.01
C VAL A 214 5.16 -2.16 3.85
N HIS A 215 4.70 -2.40 2.62
CA HIS A 215 3.30 -2.23 2.26
C HIS A 215 2.74 -3.35 1.39
N TYR A 216 3.45 -3.68 0.31
CA TYR A 216 2.96 -4.58 -0.72
C TYR A 216 4.09 -5.49 -1.23
N ASN A 217 3.72 -6.66 -1.75
CA ASN A 217 4.64 -7.64 -2.33
C ASN A 217 4.31 -7.76 -3.82
N MET A 218 5.26 -7.45 -4.71
CA MET A 218 5.03 -7.62 -6.15
C MET A 218 5.06 -9.11 -6.51
N GLY A 219 6.04 -9.85 -5.98
CA GLY A 219 6.14 -11.29 -6.14
C GLY A 219 5.16 -12.11 -5.30
N GLY A 220 4.88 -13.32 -5.77
CA GLY A 220 3.95 -14.25 -5.15
C GLY A 220 3.80 -15.56 -5.92
N ILE A 221 2.57 -16.08 -5.95
CA ILE A 221 2.21 -17.25 -6.78
C ILE A 221 2.04 -16.79 -8.23
N PRO A 222 2.81 -17.31 -9.19
CA PRO A 222 2.82 -16.76 -10.54
C PRO A 222 1.71 -17.38 -11.42
N THR A 223 1.07 -16.56 -12.26
CA THR A 223 -0.14 -16.90 -13.04
C THR A 223 -0.01 -16.53 -14.52
N ASN A 224 -0.92 -17.03 -15.38
CA ASN A 224 -0.87 -16.90 -16.85
C ASN A 224 -1.79 -15.83 -17.46
#